data_AF-A0A0V1AF73-F1
#
_entry.id   AF-A0A0V1AF73-F1
#
_cell.length_a   1.000
_cell.length_b   1.000
_cell.length_c   1.000
_cell.angle_alpha   90.00
_cell.angle_beta   90.00
_cell.angle_gamma   90.00
#
_symmetry.space_group_name_H-M   'P 1'
#
loop_
_entity.id
_entity.type
_entity.pdbx_description
1 polymer ?
#
loop_
_entity_poly.entity_id
_entity_poly.type
_entity_poly.pdbx_seq_one_letter_code
_entity_poly.pdbx_strand_id
1 'polypeptide(L)'
;MGAARSCNRQLAEQFTIFSNIKPMNLDDDTYRPSLSQGLGIMAIAEYTSGCLIAVDRIVEDEENSDELVKMINDDMKAVLDLPTCVDPHLQDQLIILMALASGVSKIRTGPLTLHTKTAIYVTQQMTNAVITVEEVDNGTFIITCEGIGLRNDHR
;
A
#
# COMPACT_ATOMS: atom_id res chain seq x y z
N MET A 1 22.92 7.90 -11.85
CA MET A 1 22.10 8.31 -13.04
C MET A 1 21.90 7.18 -14.08
N GLY A 2 22.77 6.16 -14.13
CA GLY A 2 22.63 5.02 -15.04
C GLY A 2 21.62 3.95 -14.57
N ALA A 3 21.66 3.56 -13.29
CA ALA A 3 20.78 2.53 -12.72
C ALA A 3 19.29 2.90 -12.80
N ALA A 4 18.90 4.11 -12.38
CA ALA A 4 17.52 4.59 -12.47
C ALA A 4 16.96 4.57 -13.91
N ARG A 5 17.79 4.90 -14.92
CA ARG A 5 17.37 4.81 -16.34
C ARG A 5 17.20 3.36 -16.80
N SER A 6 18.03 2.45 -16.29
CA SER A 6 17.91 1.00 -16.55
C SER A 6 16.64 0.42 -15.94
N CYS A 7 16.37 0.70 -14.65
CA CYS A 7 15.13 0.28 -13.98
C CYS A 7 13.89 0.77 -14.72
N ASN A 8 13.86 2.06 -15.11
CA ASN A 8 12.73 2.64 -15.83
C ASN A 8 12.45 1.90 -17.15
N ARG A 9 13.51 1.51 -17.87
CA ARG A 9 13.38 0.77 -19.12
C ARG A 9 12.83 -0.65 -18.89
N GLN A 10 13.36 -1.38 -17.90
CA GLN A 10 12.94 -2.74 -17.59
C GLN A 10 11.49 -2.81 -17.08
N LEU A 11 11.08 -1.87 -16.23
CA LEU A 11 9.70 -1.78 -15.76
C LEU A 11 8.71 -1.52 -16.91
N ALA A 12 9.08 -0.63 -17.85
CA ALA A 12 8.27 -0.36 -19.03
C ALA A 12 8.19 -1.56 -20.00
N GLU A 13 9.24 -2.37 -20.09
CA GLU A 13 9.25 -3.60 -20.91
C GLU A 13 8.40 -4.73 -20.28
N GLN A 14 8.34 -4.84 -18.96
CA GLN A 14 7.61 -5.91 -18.26
C GLN A 14 6.12 -5.60 -18.01
N PHE A 15 5.75 -4.32 -17.97
CA PHE A 15 4.37 -3.89 -17.75
C PHE A 15 4.01 -2.83 -18.79
N THR A 16 3.20 -3.22 -19.77
CA THR A 16 2.57 -2.30 -20.76
C THR A 16 1.68 -1.23 -20.09
N ILE A 17 1.45 -1.33 -18.78
CA ILE A 17 0.49 -0.59 -17.98
C ILE A 17 1.14 0.59 -17.23
N PHE A 18 2.47 0.60 -17.04
CA PHE A 18 3.16 1.74 -16.42
C PHE A 18 3.34 2.87 -17.44
N SER A 19 2.27 3.62 -17.67
CA SER A 19 2.23 4.69 -18.67
C SER A 19 3.07 5.92 -18.31
N ASN A 20 3.57 6.06 -17.06
CA ASN A 20 4.27 7.25 -16.60
C ASN A 20 5.24 6.96 -15.43
N ILE A 21 6.38 6.32 -15.70
CA ILE A 21 7.45 6.24 -14.69
C ILE A 21 8.17 7.60 -14.65
N LYS A 22 7.82 8.42 -13.66
CA LYS A 22 8.52 9.69 -13.41
C LYS A 22 9.59 9.46 -12.34
N PRO A 23 10.86 9.81 -12.58
CA PRO A 23 11.81 9.90 -11.48
C PRO A 23 11.24 10.91 -10.47
N MET A 24 11.17 10.50 -9.20
CA MET A 24 10.82 11.43 -8.13
C MET A 24 11.93 12.47 -8.06
N ASN A 25 11.63 13.71 -8.47
CA ASN A 25 12.61 14.77 -8.40
C ASN A 25 12.65 15.27 -6.95
N LEU A 26 13.73 14.93 -6.24
CA LEU A 26 13.99 15.38 -4.86
C LEU A 26 14.70 16.74 -4.82
N ASP A 27 14.71 17.49 -5.93
CA ASP A 27 15.07 18.91 -5.99
C ASP A 27 14.03 19.75 -5.21
N ASP A 28 13.96 19.53 -3.90
CA ASP A 28 13.38 20.43 -2.92
C ASP A 28 14.55 21.18 -2.29
N ASP A 29 14.42 22.49 -2.06
CA ASP A 29 15.45 23.35 -1.45
C ASP A 29 15.82 22.92 -0.01
N THR A 30 15.21 21.84 0.48
CA THR A 30 15.47 21.15 1.75
C THR A 30 16.40 19.94 1.62
N TYR A 31 16.91 19.60 0.43
CA TYR A 31 17.79 18.44 0.22
C TYR A 31 19.01 18.51 1.13
N ARG A 32 19.04 17.62 2.13
CA ARG A 32 20.21 17.34 2.95
C ARG A 32 20.81 16.04 2.42
N PRO A 33 22.08 16.03 1.99
CA PRO A 33 22.72 14.78 1.58
C PRO A 33 22.65 13.79 2.74
N SER A 34 22.03 12.64 2.48
CA SER A 34 22.02 11.52 3.42
C SER A 34 23.43 10.92 3.50
N LEU A 35 23.80 10.42 4.68
CA LEU A 35 25.07 9.69 4.85
C LEU A 35 25.04 8.32 4.14
N SER A 36 23.85 7.81 3.84
CA SER A 36 23.63 6.55 3.12
C SER A 36 23.11 6.79 1.70
N GLN A 37 23.56 5.95 0.78
CA GLN A 37 22.97 5.81 -0.56
C GLN A 37 21.88 4.73 -0.51
N GLY A 38 20.92 4.82 -1.42
CA GLY A 38 19.86 3.84 -1.55
C GLY A 38 19.01 4.10 -2.79
N LEU A 39 18.36 3.04 -3.28
CA LEU A 39 17.47 3.07 -4.41
C LEU A 39 16.10 2.55 -3.98
N GLY A 40 15.06 3.33 -4.20
CA GLY A 40 13.68 2.96 -3.92
C GLY A 40 12.82 3.02 -5.18
N ILE A 41 11.84 2.11 -5.27
CA ILE A 41 10.81 2.13 -6.30
C ILE A 41 9.46 2.06 -5.58
N MET A 42 8.54 2.92 -6.01
CA MET A 42 7.11 2.84 -5.68
C MET A 42 6.35 2.67 -6.99
N ALA A 43 5.56 1.60 -7.09
CA ALA A 43 4.67 1.34 -8.20
C ALA A 43 3.22 1.53 -7.74
N ILE A 44 2.42 2.21 -8.56
CA ILE A 44 1.01 2.50 -8.25
C ILE A 44 0.16 2.04 -9.43
N ALA A 45 -0.90 1.28 -9.15
CA ALA A 45 -1.97 0.98 -10.08
C ALA A 45 -3.25 1.73 -9.68
N GLU A 46 -3.90 2.33 -10.67
CA GLU A 46 -5.19 3.01 -10.51
C GLU A 46 -6.29 2.17 -11.17
N TYR A 47 -7.30 1.79 -10.40
CA TYR A 47 -8.49 1.13 -10.93
C TYR A 47 -9.47 2.15 -11.49
N THR A 48 -10.33 1.72 -12.43
CA THR A 48 -11.40 2.56 -12.98
C THR A 48 -12.41 3.03 -11.93
N SER A 49 -12.45 2.39 -10.76
CA SER A 49 -13.21 2.83 -9.58
C SER A 49 -12.58 4.02 -8.85
N GLY A 50 -11.35 4.41 -9.19
CA GLY A 50 -10.55 5.41 -8.48
C GLY A 50 -9.74 4.85 -7.30
N CYS A 51 -9.75 3.53 -7.08
CA CYS A 51 -8.89 2.90 -6.07
C CYS A 51 -7.43 2.95 -6.53
N LEU A 52 -6.52 3.32 -5.61
CA LEU A 52 -5.08 3.28 -5.82
C LEU A 52 -4.49 2.13 -5.02
N ILE A 53 -3.72 1.29 -5.68
CA ILE A 53 -2.97 0.19 -5.08
C ILE A 53 -1.49 0.49 -5.27
N ALA A 54 -0.74 0.55 -4.18
CA ALA A 54 0.69 0.81 -4.22
C ALA A 54 1.50 -0.36 -3.65
N VAL A 55 2.68 -0.57 -4.22
CA VAL A 55 3.74 -1.36 -3.61
C VAL A 55 5.06 -0.58 -3.69
N ASP A 56 5.91 -0.78 -2.70
CA ASP A 56 7.22 -0.15 -2.67
C ASP A 56 8.31 -1.09 -2.14
N ARG A 57 9.53 -0.86 -2.59
CA ARG A 57 10.75 -1.57 -2.17
C ARG A 57 11.92 -0.62 -2.20
N ILE A 58 12.88 -0.88 -1.30
CA ILE A 58 14.13 -0.12 -1.16
C ILE A 58 15.29 -1.10 -1.07
N VAL A 59 16.40 -0.78 -1.74
CA VAL A 59 17.69 -1.46 -1.60
C VAL A 59 18.77 -0.45 -1.26
N GLU A 60 19.77 -0.88 -0.50
CA GLU A 60 20.91 -0.03 -0.12
C GLU A 60 21.95 0.11 -1.25
N ASP A 61 22.05 -0.90 -2.12
CA ASP A 61 23.02 -0.97 -3.21
C ASP A 61 22.36 -0.93 -4.59
N GLU A 62 22.82 -0.04 -5.47
CA GLU A 62 22.34 0.09 -6.85
C GLU A 62 22.64 -1.15 -7.71
N GLU A 63 23.64 -1.97 -7.35
CA GLU A 63 23.95 -3.24 -8.05
C GLU A 63 22.77 -4.23 -8.02
N ASN A 64 21.85 -4.09 -7.06
CA ASN A 64 20.65 -4.93 -6.94
C ASN A 64 19.42 -4.39 -7.70
N SER A 65 19.63 -3.48 -8.66
CA SER A 65 18.54 -2.86 -9.43
C SER A 65 17.62 -3.86 -10.15
N ASP A 66 18.17 -4.91 -10.75
CA ASP A 66 17.38 -5.96 -11.44
C ASP A 66 16.53 -6.77 -10.45
N GLU A 67 17.08 -7.07 -9.27
CA GLU A 67 16.36 -7.77 -8.21
C GLU A 67 15.23 -6.90 -7.65
N LEU A 68 15.49 -5.61 -7.44
CA LEU A 68 14.49 -4.63 -6.99
C LEU A 68 13.31 -4.55 -7.97
N VAL A 69 13.56 -4.51 -9.27
CA VAL A 69 12.50 -4.51 -10.29
C VAL A 69 11.70 -5.81 -10.23
N LYS A 70 12.36 -6.96 -10.10
CA LYS A 70 11.67 -8.25 -9.96
C LYS A 70 10.77 -8.29 -8.72
N MET A 71 11.27 -7.82 -7.57
CA MET A 71 10.50 -7.77 -6.32
C MET A 71 9.24 -6.93 -6.49
N ILE A 72 9.37 -5.69 -7.01
CA ILE A 72 8.22 -4.81 -7.29
C ILE A 72 7.20 -5.49 -8.21
N ASN A 73 7.67 -6.22 -9.21
CA ASN A 73 6.79 -6.88 -10.17
C ASN A 73 6.06 -8.08 -9.55
N ASP A 74 6.74 -8.85 -8.72
CA ASP A 74 6.12 -9.96 -7.98
C ASP A 74 5.10 -9.44 -6.95
N ASP A 75 5.42 -8.34 -6.26
CA ASP A 75 4.51 -7.68 -5.32
C ASP A 75 3.27 -7.09 -6.02
N MET A 76 3.46 -6.39 -7.14
CA MET A 76 2.34 -5.85 -7.92
C MET A 76 1.43 -6.97 -8.41
N LYS A 77 1.98 -8.07 -8.94
CA LYS A 77 1.17 -9.23 -9.36
C LYS A 77 0.37 -9.79 -8.20
N ALA A 78 0.99 -9.96 -7.03
CA ALA A 78 0.32 -10.51 -5.86
C ALA A 78 -0.91 -9.67 -5.43
N VAL A 79 -0.87 -8.35 -5.58
CA VAL A 79 -2.00 -7.49 -5.23
C VAL A 79 -3.02 -7.36 -6.38
N LEU A 80 -2.56 -7.32 -7.64
CA LEU A 80 -3.42 -7.18 -8.82
C LEU A 80 -4.17 -8.46 -9.20
N ASP A 81 -3.63 -9.64 -8.88
CA ASP A 81 -4.28 -10.92 -9.17
C ASP A 81 -5.49 -11.19 -8.25
N LEU A 82 -5.67 -10.37 -7.21
CA LEU A 82 -6.80 -10.46 -6.28
C LEU A 82 -7.72 -9.25 -6.44
N PRO A 83 -9.06 -9.44 -6.37
CA PRO A 83 -10.03 -8.36 -6.46
C PRO A 83 -10.09 -7.54 -5.16
N THR A 84 -9.02 -6.81 -4.84
CA THR A 84 -8.86 -6.02 -3.62
C THR A 84 -9.18 -4.54 -3.86
N CYS A 85 -9.51 -3.81 -2.80
CA CYS A 85 -9.73 -2.36 -2.88
C CYS A 85 -8.58 -1.55 -2.23
N VAL A 86 -7.69 -2.23 -1.51
CA VAL A 86 -6.61 -1.63 -0.72
C VAL A 86 -5.38 -2.55 -0.76
N ASP A 87 -4.20 -1.94 -0.74
CA ASP A 87 -2.92 -2.66 -0.66
C ASP A 87 -2.59 -3.11 0.79
N PRO A 88 -1.57 -3.97 0.99
CA PRO A 88 -1.21 -4.48 2.30
C PRO A 88 -0.80 -3.42 3.33
N HIS A 89 -0.30 -2.26 2.89
CA HIS A 89 0.12 -1.15 3.76
C HIS A 89 -1.01 -0.18 4.05
N LEU A 90 -2.01 -0.06 3.18
CA LEU A 90 -3.19 0.74 3.43
C LEU A 90 -4.22 0.01 4.31
N GLN A 91 -4.23 -1.33 4.24
CA GLN A 91 -5.18 -2.17 4.98
C GLN A 91 -5.20 -1.88 6.49
N ASP A 92 -4.04 -1.78 7.13
CA ASP A 92 -3.93 -1.57 8.58
C ASP A 92 -4.22 -0.11 9.00
N GLN A 93 -3.81 0.86 8.17
CA GLN A 93 -4.07 2.28 8.39
C GLN A 93 -5.57 2.62 8.37
N LEU A 94 -6.36 1.93 7.55
CA LEU A 94 -7.80 2.18 7.47
C LEU A 94 -8.56 1.70 8.71
N ILE A 95 -8.03 0.73 9.47
CA ILE A 95 -8.74 0.12 10.61
C ILE A 95 -9.18 1.17 11.64
N ILE A 96 -8.29 2.10 11.99
CA ILE A 96 -8.63 3.15 12.95
C ILE A 96 -9.70 4.10 12.40
N LEU A 97 -9.62 4.44 11.11
CA LEU A 97 -10.59 5.33 10.47
C LEU A 97 -11.97 4.66 10.39
N MET A 98 -12.01 3.37 10.06
CA MET A 98 -13.24 2.56 10.08
C MET A 98 -13.87 2.52 11.47
N ALA A 99 -13.06 2.36 12.52
CA ALA A 99 -13.54 2.34 13.89
C ALA A 99 -14.07 3.69 14.38
N LEU A 100 -13.48 4.80 13.94
CA LEU A 100 -13.92 6.14 14.30
C LEU A 100 -15.14 6.62 13.49
N ALA A 101 -15.34 6.08 12.28
CA ALA A 101 -16.44 6.44 11.40
C ALA A 101 -17.81 6.19 12.03
N SER A 102 -18.83 6.90 11.56
CA SER A 102 -20.21 6.64 11.94
C SER A 102 -20.81 5.57 11.03
N GLY A 103 -21.42 4.54 11.62
CA GLY A 103 -22.09 3.47 10.89
C GLY A 103 -21.16 2.29 10.59
N VAL A 104 -21.46 1.58 9.49
CA VAL A 104 -20.75 0.35 9.11
C VAL A 104 -19.84 0.62 7.93
N SER A 105 -18.55 0.38 8.12
CA SER A 105 -17.53 0.40 7.07
C SER A 105 -17.22 -1.02 6.61
N LYS A 106 -17.00 -1.20 5.30
CA LYS A 106 -16.57 -2.48 4.72
C LYS A 106 -15.46 -2.25 3.71
N ILE A 107 -14.38 -3.02 3.82
CA ILE A 107 -13.29 -3.03 2.83
C ILE A 107 -12.98 -4.46 2.41
N ARG A 108 -12.70 -4.65 1.12
CA ARG A 108 -12.22 -5.93 0.57
C ARG A 108 -10.71 -5.86 0.39
N THR A 109 -10.02 -6.87 0.92
CA THR A 109 -8.56 -6.91 0.99
C THR A 109 -8.02 -8.25 0.52
N GLY A 110 -6.72 -8.30 0.25
CA GLY A 110 -6.00 -9.57 0.16
C GLY A 110 -5.79 -10.21 1.55
N PRO A 111 -4.86 -11.17 1.66
CA PRO A 111 -4.49 -11.80 2.93
C PRO A 111 -4.11 -10.76 3.99
N LEU A 112 -4.61 -10.94 5.21
CA LEU A 112 -4.33 -10.02 6.31
C LEU A 112 -2.86 -10.13 6.75
N THR A 113 -2.16 -8.99 6.72
CA THR A 113 -0.81 -8.87 7.30
C THR A 113 -0.86 -9.01 8.82
N LEU A 114 0.30 -9.25 9.45
CA LEU A 114 0.41 -9.21 10.91
C LEU A 114 0.05 -7.80 11.44
N HIS A 115 0.43 -6.75 10.72
CA HIS A 115 0.13 -5.37 11.07
C HIS A 115 -1.38 -5.12 11.10
N THR A 116 -2.12 -5.57 10.09
CA THR A 116 -3.58 -5.47 10.07
C THR A 116 -4.22 -6.20 11.24
N LYS A 117 -3.78 -7.43 11.54
CA LYS A 117 -4.31 -8.21 12.68
C LYS A 117 -4.06 -7.48 14.00
N THR A 118 -2.86 -6.93 14.18
CA THR A 118 -2.52 -6.12 15.37
C THR A 118 -3.31 -4.82 15.42
N ALA A 119 -3.50 -4.13 14.30
CA ALA A 119 -4.30 -2.90 14.22
C ALA A 119 -5.76 -3.16 14.61
N ILE A 120 -6.36 -4.26 14.13
CA ILE A 120 -7.70 -4.71 14.54
C ILE A 120 -7.73 -4.94 16.05
N TYR A 121 -6.81 -5.76 16.57
CA TYR A 121 -6.76 -6.10 17.99
C TYR A 121 -6.65 -4.84 18.87
N VAL A 122 -5.65 -3.99 18.61
CA VAL A 122 -5.41 -2.76 19.39
C VAL A 122 -6.60 -1.81 19.28
N THR A 123 -7.17 -1.64 18.08
CA THR A 123 -8.34 -0.78 17.87
C THR A 123 -9.55 -1.26 18.67
N GLN A 124 -9.81 -2.58 18.71
CA GLN A 124 -10.90 -3.15 19.52
C GLN A 124 -10.64 -3.10 21.03
N GLN A 125 -9.38 -2.97 21.47
CA GLN A 125 -9.06 -2.76 22.89
C GLN A 125 -9.19 -1.29 23.30
N MET A 126 -8.81 -0.38 22.41
CA MET A 126 -8.84 1.07 22.67
C MET A 126 -10.21 1.69 22.40
N THR A 127 -11.00 1.07 21.53
CA THR A 127 -12.33 1.50 21.14
C THR A 127 -13.31 0.36 21.38
N ASN A 128 -14.60 0.66 21.54
CA ASN A 128 -15.64 -0.37 21.57
C ASN A 128 -16.17 -0.71 20.16
N ALA A 129 -15.40 -0.42 19.10
CA ALA A 129 -15.79 -0.76 17.74
C ALA A 129 -15.82 -2.28 17.53
N VAL A 130 -16.82 -2.77 16.80
CA VAL A 130 -16.96 -4.20 16.49
C VAL A 130 -16.38 -4.45 15.12
N ILE A 131 -15.27 -5.20 15.05
CA ILE A 131 -14.60 -5.54 13.79
C ILE A 131 -14.71 -7.04 13.57
N THR A 132 -15.15 -7.42 12.38
CA THR A 132 -15.21 -8.81 11.92
C THR A 132 -14.47 -8.97 10.60
N VAL A 133 -13.93 -10.17 10.38
CA VAL A 133 -13.19 -10.53 9.16
C VAL A 133 -13.78 -11.81 8.62
N GLU A 134 -14.18 -11.79 7.36
CA GLU A 134 -14.76 -12.94 6.66
C GLU A 134 -13.97 -13.21 5.38
N GLU A 135 -13.57 -14.47 5.16
CA GLU A 135 -12.99 -14.89 3.88
C GLU A 135 -14.13 -15.03 2.86
N VAL A 136 -13.99 -14.41 1.68
CA VAL A 136 -15.07 -14.37 0.68
C VAL A 136 -14.72 -15.09 -0.61
N ASP A 137 -13.57 -14.79 -1.21
CA ASP A 137 -13.20 -15.30 -2.52
C ASP A 137 -11.71 -15.70 -2.53
N ASN A 138 -11.42 -17.00 -2.49
CA ASN A 138 -10.14 -17.62 -2.85
C ASN A 138 -8.88 -16.83 -2.41
N GLY A 139 -8.78 -16.48 -1.12
CA GLY A 139 -7.66 -15.70 -0.56
C GLY A 139 -7.92 -14.20 -0.37
N THR A 140 -9.14 -13.72 -0.62
CA THR A 140 -9.58 -12.36 -0.25
C THR A 140 -10.51 -12.35 0.95
N PHE A 141 -10.49 -11.24 1.67
CA PHE A 141 -11.21 -11.05 2.92
C PHE A 141 -12.03 -9.77 2.87
N ILE A 142 -13.19 -9.78 3.52
CA ILE A 142 -13.94 -8.56 3.84
C ILE A 142 -13.73 -8.25 5.32
N ILE A 143 -13.22 -7.05 5.59
CA ILE A 143 -13.17 -6.49 6.93
C ILE A 143 -14.40 -5.60 7.08
N THR A 144 -15.26 -5.93 8.04
CA THR A 144 -16.44 -5.13 8.40
C THR A 144 -16.20 -4.50 9.77
N CYS A 145 -16.45 -3.20 9.91
CA CYS A 145 -16.35 -2.48 11.18
C CYS A 145 -17.62 -1.68 11.45
N GLU A 146 -18.25 -1.93 12.59
CA GLU A 146 -19.24 -1.02 13.16
C GLU A 146 -18.52 0.04 14.00
N GLY A 147 -18.40 1.24 13.44
CA GLY A 147 -17.64 2.33 14.04
C GLY A 147 -18.40 3.08 15.13
N ILE A 148 -17.66 3.71 16.04
CA ILE A 148 -18.20 4.39 17.22
C ILE A 148 -18.80 5.77 16.91
N GLY A 149 -18.65 6.27 15.68
CA GLY A 149 -19.16 7.58 15.27
C GLY A 149 -18.54 8.75 16.02
N LEU A 150 -17.24 8.72 16.27
CA LEU A 150 -16.53 9.77 17.00
C LEU A 150 -16.56 11.07 16.18
N ARG A 151 -17.03 12.15 16.81
CA ARG A 151 -17.04 13.49 16.21
C ARG A 151 -15.94 14.34 16.84
N ASN A 152 -15.28 15.13 16.00
CA ASN A 152 -14.33 16.12 16.48
C ASN A 152 -15.07 17.41 16.82
N ASP A 153 -15.16 17.71 18.12
CA ASP A 153 -15.87 18.88 18.64
C ASP A 153 -15.03 20.17 18.62
N HIS A 154 -13.80 20.13 18.10
CA HIS A 154 -12.87 21.27 18.04
C HIS A 154 -12.86 21.99 16.68
N ARG A 155 -14.03 22.17 16.07
CA ARG A 155 -14.15 22.97 14.82
C ARG A 155 -14.21 24.47 15.06
#